data_AF-A0AAE1IRI4-F1
#
_entry.id   AF-A0AAE1IRI4-F1
#
_cell.length_a   1.000
_cell.length_b   1.000
_cell.length_c   1.000
_cell.angle_alpha   90.00
_cell.angle_beta   90.00
_cell.angle_gamma   90.00
#
_symmetry.space_group_name_H-M   'P 1'
#
loop_
_entity.id
_entity.type
_entity.pdbx_description
1 polymer ?
#
loop_
_entity_poly.entity_id
_entity_poly.type
_entity_poly.pdbx_seq_one_letter_code
_entity_poly.pdbx_strand_id
1 'polypeptide(L)'
;MALPELEELRRQLKELLDARHIWPSKAPYGVPALFQRKHDRSLRLCINYRDLNEVTIKNKYPIPLIVDLFDRLGKAKHFSKLNLRSGYHQIHITEGDEP
;
A
#
# COMPACT_ATOMS: atom_id res chain seq x y z
N MET A 1 -11.68 10.76 -15.44
CA MET A 1 -10.38 11.37 -15.06
C MET A 1 -10.15 12.57 -15.95
N ALA A 2 -9.68 13.67 -15.39
CA ALA A 2 -9.23 14.83 -16.16
C ALA A 2 -7.92 14.49 -16.91
N LEU A 3 -7.60 15.23 -17.98
CA LEU A 3 -6.39 15.00 -18.77
C LEU A 3 -5.09 14.93 -17.92
N PRO A 4 -4.86 15.84 -16.95
CA PRO A 4 -3.65 15.78 -16.11
C PRO A 4 -3.61 14.54 -15.20
N GLU A 5 -4.76 14.04 -14.76
CA GLU A 5 -4.84 12.83 -13.94
C GLU A 5 -4.52 11.59 -14.77
N LEU A 6 -4.93 11.57 -16.04
CA LEU A 6 -4.65 10.45 -16.93
C LEU A 6 -3.16 10.36 -17.28
N GLU A 7 -2.50 11.49 -17.50
CA GLU A 7 -1.05 11.55 -17.71
C GLU A 7 -0.29 11.04 -16.48
N GLU A 8 -0.69 11.51 -15.29
CA GLU A 8 -0.07 11.09 -14.03
C GLU A 8 -0.34 9.61 -13.73
N LEU A 9 -1.52 9.09 -14.07
CA LEU A 9 -1.84 7.68 -13.97
C LEU A 9 -0.90 6.84 -14.82
N ARG A 10 -0.71 7.21 -16.09
CA ARG A 10 0.20 6.51 -17.00
C ARG A 10 1.64 6.53 -16.50
N ARG A 11 2.07 7.67 -15.96
CA ARG A 11 3.41 7.84 -15.38
C ARG A 11 3.64 6.89 -14.20
N GLN A 12 2.74 6.90 -13.20
CA GLN A 12 2.87 6.04 -12.01
C GLN A 12 2.69 4.55 -12.35
N LEU A 13 1.79 4.19 -13.26
CA LEU A 13 1.64 2.80 -13.71
C LEU A 13 2.93 2.29 -14.38
N LYS A 14 3.56 3.10 -15.22
CA LYS A 14 4.84 2.74 -15.84
C LYS A 14 5.92 2.49 -14.79
N GLU A 15 6.04 3.37 -13.78
CA GLU A 15 7.00 3.19 -12.69
C GLU A 15 6.76 1.88 -11.91
N LEU A 16 5.50 1.55 -11.62
CA LEU A 16 5.14 0.33 -10.92
C LEU A 16 5.41 -0.94 -11.77
N LEU A 17 5.18 -0.87 -13.08
CA LEU A 17 5.50 -1.94 -14.03
C LEU A 17 7.01 -2.15 -14.15
N ASP A 18 7.78 -1.07 -14.31
CA ASP A 18 9.24 -1.11 -14.41
C ASP A 18 9.86 -1.68 -13.13
N ALA A 19 9.29 -1.34 -11.96
CA ALA A 19 9.68 -1.88 -10.66
C ALA A 19 9.19 -3.32 -10.41
N ARG A 20 8.42 -3.91 -11.35
CA ARG A 20 7.79 -5.24 -11.23
C ARG A 20 6.88 -5.39 -10.00
N HIS A 21 6.29 -4.29 -9.54
CA HIS A 21 5.30 -4.31 -8.45
C HIS A 21 3.89 -4.68 -8.93
N ILE A 22 3.62 -4.50 -10.22
CA ILE A 22 2.36 -4.87 -10.87
C ILE A 22 2.64 -5.49 -12.25
N TRP A 23 1.64 -6.15 -12.82
CA TRP A 23 1.63 -6.66 -14.19
C TRP A 23 0.23 -6.53 -14.79
N PRO A 24 0.08 -6.56 -16.12
CA PRO A 24 -1.23 -6.62 -16.76
C PRO A 24 -1.96 -7.90 -16.36
N SER A 25 -3.21 -7.78 -15.93
CA SER A 25 -4.04 -8.92 -15.56
C SER A 25 -5.31 -9.02 -16.38
N LYS A 26 -5.91 -10.21 -16.36
CA LYS A 26 -7.18 -10.58 -17.00
C LYS A 26 -8.18 -11.12 -15.96
N ALA A 27 -8.01 -10.82 -14.67
CA ALA A 27 -8.96 -11.30 -13.68
C ALA A 27 -10.38 -10.76 -13.94
N PRO A 28 -11.40 -11.51 -13.50
CA PRO A 28 -12.79 -11.11 -13.67
C PRO A 28 -13.20 -9.93 -12.77
N TYR A 29 -12.30 -9.45 -11.92
CA TYR A 29 -12.57 -8.37 -10.97
C TYR A 29 -11.61 -7.19 -11.19
N GLY A 30 -12.11 -5.99 -10.91
CA GLY A 30 -11.35 -4.75 -11.03
C GLY A 30 -11.91 -3.70 -10.09
N VAL A 31 -11.04 -2.85 -9.59
CA VAL A 31 -11.37 -1.78 -8.65
C VAL A 31 -10.90 -0.43 -9.19
N PRO A 32 -11.61 0.68 -8.91
CA PRO A 32 -11.27 1.96 -9.48
C PRO A 32 -9.98 2.53 -8.85
N ALA A 33 -9.15 3.13 -9.71
CA ALA A 33 -8.05 3.98 -9.30
C ALA A 33 -8.54 5.41 -9.05
N LEU A 34 -8.10 5.99 -7.94
CA LEU A 34 -8.42 7.33 -7.49
C LEU A 34 -7.13 8.11 -7.24
N PHE A 35 -7.22 9.44 -7.25
CA PHE A 35 -6.11 10.30 -6.89
C PHE A 35 -6.39 11.09 -5.61
N GLN A 36 -5.42 11.05 -4.70
CA GLN A 36 -5.40 11.92 -3.53
C GLN A 36 -4.27 12.94 -3.68
N ARG A 37 -4.59 14.22 -3.51
CA ARG A 37 -3.57 15.28 -3.46
C ARG A 37 -2.78 15.16 -2.16
N LYS A 38 -1.45 15.12 -2.27
CA LYS A 38 -0.51 15.27 -1.15
C LYS A 38 -0.30 16.75 -0.81
N HIS A 39 0.34 17.00 0.33
CA HIS A 39 0.72 18.35 0.77
C HIS A 39 1.66 19.06 -0.23
N ASP A 40 2.55 18.32 -0.89
CA ASP A 40 3.45 18.81 -1.94
C ASP A 40 2.74 19.06 -3.29
N ARG A 41 1.40 18.97 -3.33
CA ARG A 41 0.53 19.07 -4.51
C ARG A 41 0.69 17.93 -5.52
N SER A 42 1.57 16.95 -5.28
CA SER A 42 1.63 15.74 -6.11
C SER A 42 0.37 14.88 -5.92
N LEU A 43 0.00 14.13 -6.96
CA LEU A 43 -1.10 13.18 -6.88
C LEU A 43 -0.56 11.82 -6.44
N ARG A 44 -1.23 11.19 -5.47
CA ARG A 44 -0.99 9.81 -5.07
C ARG A 44 -2.04 8.93 -5.71
N LEU A 45 -1.61 7.95 -6.51
CA LEU A 45 -2.47 6.89 -6.99
C LEU A 45 -2.92 6.03 -5.80
N CYS A 46 -4.24 5.91 -5.63
CA CYS A 46 -4.88 5.14 -4.57
C CYS A 46 -5.87 4.18 -5.22
N ILE A 47 -5.75 2.88 -4.95
CA ILE A 47 -6.71 1.89 -5.42
C ILE A 47 -7.83 1.75 -4.38
N ASN A 48 -9.09 1.86 -4.80
CA ASN A 48 -10.23 1.75 -3.90
C ASN A 48 -10.57 0.28 -3.63
N TYR A 49 -9.92 -0.30 -2.63
CA TYR A 49 -10.16 -1.70 -2.20
C TYR A 49 -11.36 -1.88 -1.24
N ARG A 50 -12.29 -0.92 -1.11
CA ARG A 50 -13.37 -1.02 -0.12
C ARG A 50 -14.20 -2.30 -0.29
N ASP A 51 -14.73 -2.53 -1.48
CA ASP A 51 -15.57 -3.70 -1.77
C ASP A 51 -14.77 -5.01 -1.66
N LEU A 52 -13.50 -4.99 -2.06
CA LEU A 52 -12.58 -6.13 -1.89
C LEU A 52 -12.34 -6.45 -0.40
N ASN A 53 -12.13 -5.43 0.43
CA ASN A 53 -11.88 -5.58 1.86
C ASN A 53 -13.10 -6.10 2.63
N GLU A 54 -14.31 -5.88 2.12
CA GLU A 54 -15.54 -6.40 2.72
C GLU A 54 -15.69 -7.91 2.52
N VAL A 55 -15.30 -8.42 1.34
CA VAL A 55 -15.36 -9.85 1.03
C VAL A 55 -14.13 -10.64 1.49
N THR A 56 -13.01 -9.96 1.77
CA THR A 56 -11.78 -10.61 2.24
C THR A 56 -11.88 -11.07 3.69
N ILE A 57 -11.42 -12.29 3.97
CA ILE A 57 -11.34 -12.81 5.34
C ILE A 57 -10.32 -12.00 6.13
N LYS A 58 -10.77 -11.38 7.22
CA LYS A 58 -9.92 -10.52 8.07
C LYS A 58 -8.91 -11.35 8.86
N ASN A 59 -7.63 -11.28 8.48
CA ASN A 59 -6.53 -11.82 9.27
C ASN A 59 -6.21 -10.88 10.45
N LYS A 60 -6.83 -11.13 11.62
CA LYS A 60 -6.63 -10.32 12.82
C LYS A 60 -5.38 -10.75 13.56
N TYR A 61 -4.27 -10.06 13.30
CA TYR A 61 -3.06 -10.19 14.12
C TYR A 61 -3.11 -9.21 15.30
N PRO A 62 -2.82 -9.64 16.54
CA PRO A 62 -2.82 -8.74 17.70
C PRO A 62 -1.65 -7.77 17.60
N ILE A 63 -1.95 -6.49 17.31
CA ILE A 63 -0.97 -5.41 17.40
C ILE A 63 -0.89 -4.99 18.88
N PRO A 64 0.30 -5.00 19.51
CA PRO A 64 0.45 -4.64 20.92
C PRO A 64 0.01 -3.20 21.18
N LEU A 65 -0.48 -2.93 22.39
CA LEU A 65 -0.79 -1.55 22.79
C LEU A 65 0.50 -0.76 22.89
N ILE A 66 0.40 0.54 22.60
CA ILE A 66 1.56 1.42 22.63
C ILE A 66 2.18 1.51 24.03
N VAL A 67 1.38 1.39 25.09
CA VAL A 67 1.86 1.36 26.49
C VAL A 67 2.74 0.13 26.73
N ASP A 68 2.29 -1.06 26.29
CA ASP A 68 3.06 -2.30 26.42
C ASP A 68 4.40 -2.23 25.68
N LEU A 69 4.44 -1.52 24.54
CA LEU A 69 5.67 -1.30 23.80
C LEU A 69 6.64 -0.38 24.56
N PHE A 70 6.13 0.68 25.21
CA PHE A 70 6.95 1.60 26.00
C PHE A 70 7.48 0.97 27.29
N ASP A 71 6.69 0.15 27.97
CA ASP A 71 7.14 -0.56 29.18
C ASP A 71 8.34 -1.47 28.90
N ARG A 72 8.36 -2.13 27.74
CA ARG A 72 9.50 -2.95 27.28
C ARG A 72 10.74 -2.11 27.00
N LEU A 73 10.55 -0.89 26.51
CA LEU A 73 11.61 0.02 26.11
C LEU A 73 12.15 0.89 27.27
N GLY A 74 11.40 1.02 28.37
CA GLY A 74 11.66 2.01 29.43
C GLY A 74 13.00 1.91 30.17
N LYS A 75 13.72 0.79 30.05
CA LYS A 75 15.06 0.61 30.63
C LYS A 75 16.20 0.90 29.64
N ALA A 76 15.90 1.12 28.37
CA ALA A 76 16.90 1.38 27.35
C ALA A 76 17.43 2.82 27.46
N LYS A 77 18.74 2.97 27.24
CA LYS A 77 19.43 4.27 27.27
C LYS A 77 19.62 4.88 25.88
N HIS A 78 19.56 4.06 24.83
CA HIS A 78 19.75 4.46 23.44
C HIS A 78 18.66 3.79 22.59
N PHE A 79 18.14 4.53 21.60
CA PHE A 79 17.09 4.07 20.71
C PHE A 79 17.53 4.23 19.26
N SER A 80 17.25 3.21 18.46
CA SER A 80 17.41 3.24 17.01
C SER A 80 16.11 2.78 16.37
N LYS A 81 15.65 3.50 15.36
CA LYS A 81 14.45 3.16 14.60
C LYS A 81 14.83 2.83 13.17
N LEU A 82 14.36 1.68 12.69
CA LEU A 82 14.44 1.30 11.30
C LEU A 82 13.08 1.52 10.64
N ASN A 83 13.10 1.98 9.39
CA ASN A 83 11.90 2.12 8.58
C ASN A 83 12.07 1.31 7.30
N LEU A 84 11.13 0.40 7.04
CA LEU A 84 11.11 -0.36 5.79
C LEU A 84 10.58 0.53 4.67
N ARG A 85 11.46 0.93 3.75
CA ARG A 85 11.08 1.78 2.61
C ARG A 85 10.07 1.03 1.73
N SER A 86 8.88 1.59 1.57
CA SER A 86 7.81 0.96 0.79
C SER A 86 7.50 -0.48 1.23
N GLY A 87 7.49 -0.74 2.55
CA GLY A 87 7.41 -2.09 3.13
C GLY A 87 6.33 -3.00 2.54
N TYR A 88 5.16 -2.46 2.16
CA TYR A 88 4.10 -3.24 1.51
C TYR A 88 4.51 -3.85 0.17
N HIS A 89 5.31 -3.14 -0.64
CA HIS A 89 5.80 -3.63 -1.93
C HIS A 89 6.94 -4.65 -1.81
N GLN A 90 7.45 -4.88 -0.60
CA GLN A 90 8.49 -5.88 -0.35
C GLN A 90 7.91 -7.27 -0.06
N ILE A 91 6.60 -7.36 0.18
CA ILE A 91 5.90 -8.62 0.48
C ILE A 91 5.11 -9.02 -0.76
N HIS A 92 5.34 -10.24 -1.25
CA HIS A 92 4.61 -10.78 -2.39
C HIS A 92 3.19 -11.21 -1.99
N ILE A 93 2.26 -11.04 -2.91
CA ILE A 93 0.94 -11.67 -2.82
C ILE A 93 1.12 -13.18 -3.03
N THR A 94 0.30 -13.99 -2.38
CA THR A 94 0.29 -15.44 -2.59
C THR A 94 -0.08 -15.75 -4.04
N GLU A 95 0.63 -16.69 -4.65
CA GLU A 95 0.35 -17.13 -6.01
C GLU A 95 -1.08 -17.68 -6.13
N GLY A 96 -1.84 -17.18 -7.09
CA GLY A 96 -3.24 -17.50 -7.33
C GLY A 96 -4.24 -16.56 -6.66
N ASP A 97 -3.80 -15.75 -5.68
CA ASP A 97 -4.63 -14.70 -5.07
C ASP A 97 -4.45 -13.34 -5.77
N GLU A 98 -3.61 -13.28 -6.82
CA GLU A 98 -3.38 -12.03 -7.53
C GLU A 98 -4.59 -11.64 -8.42
N PRO A 99 -4.92 -10.34 -8.50
CA PRO A 99 -5.88 -9.79 -9.44
C PRO A 99 -5.45 -9.81 -10.89
#